data_AF-A0A7C3WTP2-F1
#
_entry.id   AF-A0A7C3WTP2-F1
#
_cell.length_a   1.000
_cell.length_b   1.000
_cell.length_c   1.000
_cell.angle_alpha   90.00
_cell.angle_beta   90.00
_cell.angle_gamma   90.00
#
_symmetry.space_group_name_H-M   'P 1'
#
loop_
_entity.id
_entity.type
_entity.pdbx_description
1 polymer ?
#
loop_
_entity_poly.entity_id
_entity_poly.type
_entity_poly.pdbx_seq_one_letter_code
_entity_poly.pdbx_strand_id
1 'polypeptide(L)'
;MWAGTVTTPTSTTWTSRAKILVIPQGIGSTTGGVVLAEAACMGIAPKAILCAATADTLTVSGVLLASYWFGIGIGLVDELGEEVFKHLRTGDKVRVHSDGTVERVT
;
A
#
# COMPACT_ATOMS: atom_id res chain seq x y z
N MET A 1 0.35 12.59 1.27
CA MET A 1 -0.98 12.43 0.64
C MET A 1 -0.81 11.63 -0.64
N TRP A 2 -1.51 10.51 -0.75
CA TRP A 2 -1.39 9.56 -1.85
C TRP A 2 -2.74 9.35 -2.51
N ALA A 3 -2.82 9.44 -3.83
CA ALA A 3 -4.05 9.15 -4.58
C ALA A 3 -3.77 8.05 -5.60
N GLY A 4 -4.75 7.16 -5.79
CA GLY A 4 -4.62 6.08 -6.75
C GLY A 4 -5.85 5.20 -6.81
N THR A 5 -5.76 4.17 -7.65
CA THR A 5 -6.83 3.17 -7.80
C THR A 5 -6.55 1.98 -6.89
N VAL A 6 -7.56 1.56 -6.13
CA VAL A 6 -7.53 0.38 -5.26
C VAL A 6 -7.29 -0.88 -6.08
N THR A 7 -6.40 -1.72 -5.58
CA THR A 7 -6.11 -3.03 -6.15
C THR A 7 -5.97 -4.06 -5.03
N THR A 8 -6.59 -5.21 -5.22
CA THR A 8 -6.44 -6.38 -4.34
C THR A 8 -5.51 -7.42 -4.97
N PRO A 9 -4.92 -8.33 -4.17
CA PRO A 9 -4.04 -9.40 -4.66
C PRO A 9 -4.70 -10.31 -5.73
N THR A 10 -6.03 -10.34 -5.78
CA THR A 10 -6.84 -11.15 -6.69
C THR A 10 -7.08 -10.52 -8.07
N SER A 11 -6.64 -9.28 -8.32
CA SER A 11 -6.93 -8.59 -9.58
C SER A 11 -5.98 -8.98 -10.73
N THR A 12 -6.52 -9.22 -11.93
CA THR A 12 -5.79 -9.68 -13.13
C THR A 12 -4.97 -8.57 -13.83
N THR A 13 -5.06 -7.31 -13.41
CA THR A 13 -4.30 -6.18 -13.99
C THR A 13 -3.20 -5.71 -13.01
N TRP A 14 -1.98 -6.24 -13.16
CA TRP A 14 -0.90 -6.10 -12.17
C TRP A 14 0.01 -4.85 -12.31
N THR A 15 -0.46 -3.75 -12.90
CA THR A 15 0.34 -2.52 -12.94
C THR A 15 0.30 -1.81 -11.58
N SER A 16 1.26 -2.08 -10.69
CA SER A 16 1.34 -1.46 -9.35
C SER A 16 1.64 0.05 -9.38
N ARG A 17 2.14 0.58 -10.50
CA ARG A 17 2.32 2.03 -10.70
C ARG A 17 1.00 2.76 -10.50
N ALA A 18 1.00 3.75 -9.60
CA ALA A 18 -0.14 4.61 -9.28
C ALA A 18 -1.35 3.89 -8.63
N LYS A 19 -1.16 2.69 -8.07
CA LYS A 19 -2.22 1.97 -7.36
C LYS A 19 -2.08 2.04 -5.84
N ILE A 20 -3.20 1.84 -5.15
CA ILE A 20 -3.29 1.71 -3.71
C ILE A 20 -3.54 0.23 -3.42
N LEU A 21 -2.58 -0.42 -2.75
CA LEU A 21 -2.65 -1.84 -2.45
C LEU A 21 -3.42 -2.03 -1.13
N VAL A 22 -4.44 -2.89 -1.14
CA VAL A 22 -5.21 -3.22 0.07
C VAL A 22 -5.02 -4.69 0.39
N ILE A 23 -4.51 -5.00 1.59
CA ILE A 23 -4.19 -6.35 2.05
C ILE A 23 -4.74 -6.63 3.45
N PRO A 24 -5.20 -7.85 3.76
CA PRO A 24 -5.76 -8.20 5.07
C PRO A 24 -4.74 -8.03 6.19
N GLN A 25 -3.51 -8.43 5.95
CA GLN A 25 -2.41 -8.35 6.90
C GLN A 25 -1.10 -8.25 6.13
N GLY A 26 -0.13 -7.55 6.72
CA GLY A 26 1.26 -7.64 6.27
C GLY A 26 1.77 -9.05 6.53
N ILE A 27 2.29 -9.72 5.50
CA ILE A 27 2.62 -11.16 5.56
C ILE A 27 3.92 -11.40 6.34
N GLY A 28 4.67 -10.36 6.75
CA GLY A 28 5.83 -10.55 7.60
C GLY A 28 6.93 -11.36 6.92
N SER A 29 7.36 -10.97 5.73
CA SER A 29 8.44 -11.64 5.02
C SER A 29 9.59 -10.68 4.72
N THR A 30 10.82 -11.08 5.02
CA THR A 30 12.03 -10.32 4.69
C THR A 30 12.07 -10.07 3.18
N THR A 31 11.64 -11.08 2.40
CA THR A 31 11.48 -10.97 0.94
C THR A 31 10.45 -9.91 0.57
N GLY A 32 9.34 -9.81 1.30
CA GLY A 32 8.31 -8.79 1.07
C GLY A 32 8.84 -7.37 1.24
N GLY A 33 9.58 -7.10 2.32
CA GLY A 33 10.20 -5.81 2.58
C GLY A 33 11.24 -5.42 1.51
N VAL A 34 12.10 -6.38 1.12
CA VAL A 34 13.09 -6.17 0.04
C VAL A 34 12.41 -5.95 -1.31
N VAL A 35 11.36 -6.71 -1.63
CA VAL A 35 10.58 -6.53 -2.87
C VAL A 35 9.91 -5.17 -2.91
N LEU A 36 9.40 -4.65 -1.80
CA LEU A 36 8.83 -3.29 -1.74
C LEU A 36 9.89 -2.22 -2.01
N ALA A 37 11.07 -2.35 -1.40
CA ALA A 37 12.19 -1.43 -1.63
C ALA A 37 12.67 -1.50 -3.09
N GLU A 38 12.83 -2.70 -3.66
CA GLU A 38 13.21 -2.89 -5.07
C GLU A 38 12.14 -2.36 -6.03
N ALA A 39 10.86 -2.60 -5.75
CA ALA A 39 9.76 -2.04 -6.52
C ALA A 39 9.80 -0.50 -6.52
N ALA A 40 10.22 0.12 -5.42
CA ALA A 40 10.39 1.57 -5.33
C ALA A 40 11.57 2.03 -6.22
N CYS A 41 12.72 1.35 -6.15
CA CYS A 41 13.87 1.59 -7.01
C CYS A 41 13.50 1.50 -8.50
N MET A 42 12.73 0.47 -8.88
CA MET A 42 12.25 0.24 -10.24
C MET A 42 11.12 1.20 -10.68
N GLY A 43 10.64 2.07 -9.79
CA GLY A 43 9.55 3.01 -10.07
C GLY A 43 8.20 2.32 -10.29
N ILE A 44 8.01 1.11 -9.75
CA ILE A 44 6.78 0.33 -9.82
C ILE A 44 6.11 0.11 -8.45
N ALA A 45 6.61 0.72 -7.38
CA ALA A 45 5.98 0.61 -6.07
C ALA A 45 4.52 1.14 -6.06
N PRO A 46 3.66 0.57 -5.20
CA PRO A 46 2.35 1.16 -4.92
C PRO A 46 2.51 2.56 -4.31
N LYS A 47 1.48 3.41 -4.47
CA LYS A 47 1.45 4.73 -3.85
C LYS A 47 1.19 4.63 -2.35
N ALA A 48 0.32 3.73 -1.94
CA ALA A 48 0.10 3.41 -0.54
C ALA A 48 -0.33 1.95 -0.37
N ILE A 49 -0.13 1.45 0.84
CA ILE A 49 -0.51 0.13 1.32
C ILE A 49 -1.48 0.34 2.48
N LEU A 50 -2.66 -0.26 2.39
CA LEU A 50 -3.71 -0.24 3.41
C LEU A 50 -3.84 -1.64 3.98
N CYS A 51 -3.64 -1.78 5.28
CA CYS A 51 -3.73 -3.04 6.03
C CYS A 51 -4.94 -3.01 6.97
N ALA A 52 -5.70 -4.10 7.01
CA ALA A 52 -6.79 -4.22 7.99
C ALA A 52 -6.28 -4.56 9.39
N ALA A 53 -5.25 -5.40 9.48
CA ALA A 53 -4.51 -5.67 10.72
C ALA A 53 -3.28 -4.77 10.86
N THR A 54 -2.62 -4.80 12.03
CA THR A 54 -1.33 -4.16 12.28
C THR A 54 -0.30 -4.56 11.23
N ALA A 55 0.45 -3.59 10.71
CA ALA A 55 1.49 -3.87 9.74
C ALA A 55 2.67 -4.58 10.40
N ASP A 56 3.23 -5.57 9.71
CA ASP A 56 4.43 -6.24 10.19
C ASP A 56 5.67 -5.33 10.04
N THR A 57 6.66 -5.56 10.89
CA THR A 57 7.89 -4.75 10.92
C THR A 57 8.71 -4.82 9.64
N LEU A 58 8.57 -5.90 8.85
CA LEU A 58 9.30 -6.09 7.59
C LEU A 58 8.66 -5.27 6.47
N THR A 59 7.33 -5.17 6.43
CA THR A 59 6.60 -4.24 5.57
C THR A 59 6.94 -2.79 5.91
N VAL A 60 6.93 -2.44 7.21
CA VAL A 60 7.30 -1.08 7.68
C VAL A 60 8.73 -0.74 7.26
N SER A 61 9.69 -1.66 7.47
CA SER A 61 11.08 -1.44 7.07
C SER A 61 11.23 -1.29 5.56
N GLY A 62 10.53 -2.07 4.73
CA GLY A 62 10.54 -1.92 3.28
C GLY A 62 10.06 -0.54 2.81
N VAL A 63 9.00 -0.02 3.43
CA VAL A 63 8.49 1.34 3.18
C VAL A 63 9.50 2.41 3.60
N LEU A 64 10.14 2.26 4.77
CA LEU A 64 11.17 3.19 5.23
C LEU A 64 12.41 3.16 4.34
N LEU A 65 12.88 1.99 3.92
CA LEU A 65 14.00 1.84 3.00
C LEU A 65 13.71 2.51 1.66
N ALA A 66 12.51 2.33 1.11
CA ALA A 66 12.09 3.02 -0.11
C ALA A 66 12.20 4.55 0.01
N SER A 67 11.79 5.10 1.17
CA SER A 67 11.88 6.53 1.46
C SER A 67 13.33 7.00 1.61
N TYR A 68 14.14 6.32 2.43
CA TYR A 68 15.50 6.76 2.76
C TYR A 68 16.51 6.53 1.64
N TRP A 69 16.42 5.41 0.92
CA TRP A 69 17.40 5.08 -0.12
C TRP A 69 17.02 5.60 -1.50
N PHE A 70 15.73 5.61 -1.83
CA PHE A 70 15.27 5.98 -3.17
C PHE A 70 14.48 7.28 -3.22
N GLY A 71 14.21 7.92 -2.07
CA GLY A 71 13.39 9.13 -2.00
C GLY A 71 11.93 8.89 -2.37
N ILE A 72 11.47 7.64 -2.38
CA ILE A 72 10.11 7.27 -2.80
C ILE A 72 9.25 7.03 -1.56
N GLY A 73 8.33 7.97 -1.30
CA GLY A 73 7.38 7.86 -0.20
C GLY A 73 6.19 6.94 -0.54
N ILE A 74 6.12 5.78 0.10
CA ILE A 74 4.98 4.87 0.06
C ILE A 74 4.15 5.12 1.32
N GLY A 75 2.86 5.43 1.18
CA GLY A 75 1.96 5.53 2.33
C GLY A 75 1.71 4.16 2.95
N LEU A 76 1.75 4.04 4.27
CA LEU A 76 1.38 2.83 4.98
C LEU A 76 0.37 3.20 6.06
N VAL A 77 -0.82 2.61 5.99
CA VAL A 77 -1.86 2.77 6.99
C VAL A 77 -2.31 1.38 7.41
N ASP A 78 -2.23 1.08 8.69
CA ASP A 78 -2.63 -0.18 9.29
C ASP A 78 -3.78 -0.01 10.27
N GLU A 79 -4.25 -1.13 10.83
CA GLU A 79 -5.35 -1.17 11.81
C GLU A 79 -6.67 -0.54 11.31
N LEU A 80 -6.91 -0.56 10.00
CA LEU A 80 -8.16 -0.06 9.41
C LEU A 80 -9.38 -0.96 9.67
N GLY A 81 -9.15 -2.18 10.17
CA GLY A 81 -10.18 -3.19 10.37
C GLY A 81 -10.69 -3.83 9.07
N GLU A 82 -11.37 -4.97 9.18
CA GLU A 82 -11.86 -5.73 8.02
C GLU A 82 -12.93 -4.99 7.21
N GLU A 83 -13.56 -3.97 7.79
CA GLU A 83 -14.55 -3.13 7.12
C GLU A 83 -13.97 -2.43 5.88
N VAL A 84 -12.64 -2.21 5.83
CA VAL A 84 -11.99 -1.61 4.65
C VAL A 84 -12.23 -2.43 3.37
N PHE A 85 -12.29 -3.76 3.45
CA PHE A 85 -12.55 -4.63 2.29
C PHE A 85 -13.99 -4.60 1.83
N LYS A 86 -14.93 -4.26 2.73
CA LYS A 86 -16.35 -4.11 2.36
C LYS A 86 -16.58 -2.80 1.62
N HIS A 87 -15.86 -1.75 2.01
CA HIS A 87 -16.03 -0.39 1.49
C HIS A 87 -15.15 -0.09 0.26
N LEU A 88 -13.98 -0.73 0.14
CA LEU A 88 -13.05 -0.56 -0.97
C LEU A 88 -13.02 -1.80 -1.85
N ARG A 89 -13.32 -1.61 -3.14
CA ARG A 89 -13.24 -2.63 -4.19
C ARG A 89 -12.17 -2.27 -5.20
N THR A 90 -11.59 -3.29 -5.84
CA THR A 90 -10.67 -3.09 -6.95
C THR A 90 -11.31 -2.20 -8.02
N GLY A 91 -10.60 -1.14 -8.42
CA GLY A 91 -11.10 -0.13 -9.35
C GLY A 91 -11.58 1.16 -8.68
N ASP A 92 -11.79 1.17 -7.37
CA ASP A 92 -12.18 2.39 -6.64
C ASP A 92 -11.03 3.39 -6.63
N LYS A 93 -11.33 4.68 -6.83
CA LYS A 93 -10.33 5.73 -6.65
C LYS A 93 -10.36 6.18 -5.19
N VAL A 94 -9.19 6.21 -4.56
CA VAL A 94 -9.07 6.62 -3.17
C VAL A 94 -7.92 7.59 -2.97
N ARG A 95 -8.01 8.29 -1.86
CA ARG A 95 -7.05 9.29 -1.40
C ARG A 95 -6.72 8.97 0.05
N VAL A 96 -5.44 8.76 0.29
CA VAL A 96 -4.86 8.44 1.60
C VAL A 96 -4.16 9.70 2.10
N HIS A 97 -4.61 10.20 3.24
CA HIS A 97 -4.09 11.38 3.89
C HIS A 97 -2.93 11.02 4.83
N SER A 98 -2.13 12.01 5.21
CA SER A 98 -0.97 11.81 6.10
C SER A 98 -1.35 11.53 7.55
N ASP A 99 -2.59 11.83 7.94
CA ASP A 99 -3.18 11.52 9.25
C ASP A 99 -3.75 10.10 9.33
N GLY A 100 -3.66 9.31 8.23
CA GLY A 100 -4.23 7.97 8.14
C GLY A 100 -5.65 7.92 7.58
N THR A 101 -6.30 9.06 7.33
CA THR A 101 -7.66 9.08 6.78
C THR A 101 -7.68 8.59 5.33
N VAL A 102 -8.63 7.70 5.01
CA VAL A 102 -8.83 7.17 3.64
C VAL A 102 -10.19 7.63 3.11
N GLU A 103 -10.16 8.41 2.03
CA GLU A 103 -11.35 8.93 1.37
C GLU A 103 -11.52 8.30 -0.01
N ARG A 104 -12.76 7.91 -0.34
CA ARG A 104 -13.12 7.51 -1.71
C ARG A 104 -13.37 8.76 -2.56
N VAL A 105 -12.69 8.84 -3.70
CA VAL A 105 -12.87 9.93 -4.67
C VAL A 105 -13.71 9.38 -5.82
N THR A 106 -14.79 10.08 -6.19
CA THR A 106 -15.64 9.66 -7.33
C THR A 106 -14.99 10.06 -8.66
#